data_AF-A0A5B7JUT3-F1
#
_entry.id   AF-A0A5B7JUT3-F1
#
_cell.length_a   1.000
_cell.length_b   1.000
_cell.length_c   1.000
_cell.angle_alpha   90.00
_cell.angle_beta   90.00
_cell.angle_gamma   90.00
#
_symmetry.space_group_name_H-M   'P 1'
#
loop_
_entity.id
_entity.type
_entity.pdbx_description
1 polymer ?
#
loop_
_entity_poly.entity_id
_entity_poly.type
_entity_poly.pdbx_seq_one_letter_code
_entity_poly.pdbx_strand_id
1 'polypeptide(L)' 'MPTQKKLTPYQGKRRAFGHFYCEECDKEWTSANSWANCYQICRDCDTCVYPYKQVRKRLKVVVRIGI' A
#
# COMPACT_ATOMS: atom_id res chain seq x y z
N MET A 1 15.10 -9.77 20.76
CA MET A 1 14.86 -9.37 19.36
C MET A 1 14.06 -8.08 19.38
N PRO A 2 14.58 -6.94 18.89
CA PRO A 2 13.80 -5.71 18.87
C PRO A 2 12.58 -5.92 17.97
N THR A 3 11.39 -5.57 18.47
CA THR A 3 10.16 -5.63 17.69
C THR A 3 10.26 -4.63 16.55
N GLN A 4 10.12 -5.11 15.31
CA GLN A 4 10.24 -4.27 14.12
C GLN A 4 9.18 -3.16 14.18
N LYS A 5 9.59 -1.89 14.09
CA LYS A 5 8.71 -0.73 14.15
C LYS A 5 7.71 -0.81 12.98
N LYS A 6 6.41 -0.75 13.29
CA LYS A 6 5.34 -0.74 12.28
C LYS A 6 5.29 0.63 11.62
N LEU A 7 5.74 0.72 10.37
CA LEU A 7 5.79 1.97 9.59
C LEU A 7 4.54 2.19 8.74
N THR A 8 3.75 1.14 8.52
CA THR A 8 2.51 1.21 7.74
C THR A 8 1.35 0.50 8.43
N PRO A 9 0.09 0.83 8.12
CA PRO A 9 -1.07 0.18 8.73
C PRO A 9 -1.18 -1.33 8.44
N TYR A 10 -0.79 -1.77 7.24
CA TYR A 10 -0.82 -3.18 6.87
C TYR A 10 0.52 -3.87 7.16
N GLN A 11 0.46 -5.05 7.79
CA GLN A 11 1.64 -5.83 8.24
C GLN A 11 1.65 -7.26 7.68
N GLY A 12 0.94 -7.49 6.57
CA GLY A 12 0.92 -8.81 5.92
C GLY A 12 1.99 -8.97 4.85
N LYS A 13 2.16 -10.22 4.38
CA LYS A 13 3.24 -10.61 3.44
C LYS A 13 2.89 -10.45 1.96
N ARG A 14 1.69 -9.98 1.60
CA ARG A 14 1.24 -9.87 0.19
C ARG A 14 1.02 -8.40 -0.17
N ARG A 15 1.01 -8.11 -1.46
CA ARG A 15 0.61 -6.78 -1.96
C ARG A 15 -0.78 -6.38 -1.48
N ALA A 16 -0.93 -5.08 -1.23
CA ALA A 16 -2.19 -4.41 -0.93
C ALA A 16 -2.33 -3.16 -1.81
N PHE A 17 -3.55 -2.62 -1.90
CA PHE A 17 -3.77 -1.30 -2.45
C PHE A 17 -3.41 -0.26 -1.37
N GLY A 18 -2.38 0.54 -1.61
CA GLY A 18 -1.99 1.64 -0.74
C GLY A 18 -2.60 2.97 -1.21
N HIS A 19 -3.00 3.81 -0.27
CA HIS A 19 -3.33 5.22 -0.47
C HIS A 19 -2.22 6.06 0.15
N PHE A 20 -1.72 7.03 -0.60
CA PHE A 20 -0.56 7.84 -0.26
C PHE A 20 -0.95 9.31 -0.37
N TYR A 21 -0.45 10.13 0.55
CA TYR A 21 -0.62 11.57 0.55
C TYR A 21 0.74 12.20 0.82
N CYS A 22 1.18 13.07 -0.08
CA CYS A 22 2.44 13.80 0.06
C CYS A 22 2.15 15.16 0.69
N GLU A 23 2.64 15.37 1.92
CA GLU A 23 2.47 16.63 2.65
C GLU A 23 3.25 17.81 2.03
N GLU A 24 4.21 17.54 1.14
CA GLU A 24 5.03 18.59 0.51
C GLU A 24 4.35 19.24 -0.72
N CYS A 25 3.56 18.47 -1.48
CA CYS A 25 2.88 18.96 -2.69
C CYS A 25 1.36 18.75 -2.69
N ASP A 26 0.80 18.31 -1.56
CA ASP A 26 -0.62 18.02 -1.36
C ASP A 26 -1.24 17.02 -2.35
N LYS A 27 -0.42 16.24 -3.06
CA LYS A 27 -0.91 15.23 -3.99
C LYS A 27 -1.26 13.93 -3.27
N GLU A 28 -2.36 13.34 -3.71
CA GLU A 28 -2.81 12.03 -3.27
C GLU A 28 -2.82 11.03 -4.44
N TRP A 29 -2.42 9.79 -4.18
CA TRP A 29 -2.50 8.72 -5.18
C TRP A 29 -2.75 7.36 -4.55
N THR A 30 -3.09 6.40 -5.41
CA THR A 30 -3.28 5.00 -5.03
C THR A 30 -2.38 4.07 -5.84
N SER A 31 -1.97 2.95 -5.24
CA SER A 31 -1.11 1.96 -5.90
C SER A 31 -1.45 0.54 -5.45
N ALA A 32 -1.65 -0.37 -6.41
CA ALA A 32 -1.85 -1.80 -6.16
C ALA A 32 -0.56 -2.54 -5.72
N ASN A 33 0.60 -1.89 -5.85
CA ASN A 33 1.91 -2.45 -5.52
C ASN A 33 2.44 -1.89 -4.19
N SER A 34 1.57 -1.81 -3.18
CA SER A 34 1.98 -1.40 -1.83
C SER A 34 2.30 -2.64 -0.98
N TRP A 35 3.37 -2.54 -0.19
CA TRP A 35 3.86 -3.59 0.70
C TRP A 35 3.91 -3.11 2.16
N ALA A 36 3.92 -4.03 3.11
CA ALA A 36 4.08 -3.68 4.52
C ALA A 36 5.45 -3.03 4.77
N ASN A 37 5.46 -1.93 5.52
CA ASN A 37 6.66 -1.18 5.91
C ASN A 37 7.51 -0.64 4.75
N CYS A 38 6.91 -0.45 3.56
CA CYS A 38 7.57 0.16 2.40
C CYS A 38 6.88 1.48 2.02
N TYR A 39 7.68 2.48 1.66
CA TYR A 39 7.23 3.74 1.08
C TYR A 39 7.16 3.66 -0.46
N GLN A 40 6.58 4.69 -1.09
CA GLN A 40 6.78 5.01 -2.52
C GLN A 40 7.33 6.43 -2.64
N ILE A 41 8.03 6.70 -3.73
CA ILE A 41 8.58 8.03 -4.01
C ILE A 41 7.49 8.89 -4.65
N CYS A 42 7.26 10.09 -4.11
CA CYS A 42 6.42 11.08 -4.77
C CYS A 42 7.12 11.57 -6.04
N ARG A 43 6.46 11.53 -7.19
CA ARG A 43 7.10 11.83 -8.49
C ARG A 43 7.47 13.30 -8.69
N ASP A 44 6.86 14.20 -7.93
CA ASP A 44 7.09 15.64 -8.05
C ASP A 44 8.12 16.15 -7.03
N CYS A 45 8.18 15.52 -5.86
CA CYS A 45 9.02 15.96 -4.74
C CYS A 45 10.25 15.06 -4.50
N ASP A 46 10.30 13.88 -5.10
CA ASP A 46 11.29 12.82 -4.81
C ASP A 46 11.38 12.39 -3.33
N THR A 47 10.35 12.69 -2.54
CA THR A 47 10.27 12.35 -1.10
C THR A 47 9.66 10.96 -0.85
N CYS A 48 10.06 10.33 0.26
CA CYS A 48 9.59 9.01 0.67
C CYS A 48 8.23 9.09 1.38
N VAL A 49 7.17 8.62 0.72
CA VAL A 49 5.81 8.67 1.28
C VAL A 49 5.32 7.27 1.65
N TYR A 50 5.00 7.08 2.93
CA TYR A 50 4.36 5.86 3.42
C TYR A 50 2.85 5.90 3.15
N PRO A 51 2.21 4.76 2.85
CA PRO A 51 0.77 4.72 2.66
C PRO A 51 0.06 4.93 4.01
N TYR A 52 -0.83 5.92 4.07
CA TYR A 52 -1.66 6.17 5.25
C TYR A 52 -2.82 5.16 5.37
N LYS A 53 -3.15 4.45 4.29
CA LYS A 53 -4.14 3.36 4.27
C LYS A 53 -3.71 2.25 3.32
N GLN A 54 -3.88 0.99 3.72
CA GLN A 54 -3.60 -0.18 2.88
C GLN A 54 -4.74 -1.20 2.95
N VAL A 55 -5.34 -1.52 1.80
CA VAL A 55 -6.51 -2.40 1.69
C VAL A 55 -6.18 -3.62 0.83
N ARG A 56 -6.37 -4.81 1.39
CA ARG A 56 -6.27 -6.06 0.64
C ARG A 56 -7.65 -6.48 0.16
N LYS A 57 -7.95 -6.28 -1.13
CA LYS A 57 -9.14 -6.92 -1.72
C LYS A 57 -8.87 -8.42 -1.84
N ARG A 58 -9.67 -9.24 -1.15
CA ARG A 58 -9.78 -10.66 -1.48
C ARG A 58 -10.52 -10.72 -2.82
N LEU A 59 -9.81 -11.02 -3.90
CA LEU A 59 -10.46 -11.41 -5.14
C LEU A 59 -11.23 -12.70 -4.83
N LYS A 60 -12.57 -12.63 -4.80
CA LYS A 60 -13.40 -13.83 -4.86
C LYS A 60 -13.21 -14.37 -6.28
N VAL A 61 -12.37 -15.37 -6.43
CA VAL A 61 -12.29 -16.11 -7.70
C VAL A 61 -13.63 -16.83 -7.84
N VAL A 62 -14.54 -16.25 -8.61
CA VAL A 62 -15.79 -16.93 -8.98
C VAL A 62 -15.41 -17.90 -10.10
N VAL A 63 -15.14 -19.15 -9.72
CA VAL A 63 -14.97 -20.23 -10.69
C VAL A 63 -16.36 -20.52 -11.25
N ARG A 64 -16.63 -20.04 -12.47
CA ARG A 64 -17.78 -20.51 -13.25
C ARG A 64 -17.41 -21.88 -13.81
N ILE A 65 -17.82 -22.93 -13.13
CA ILE A 65 -17.81 -24.28 -13.70
C ILE A 65 -18.92 -24.30 -14.74
N GLY A 66 -18.55 -24.27 -16.02
CA GLY A 66 -19.48 -24.53 -17.11
C GLY A 66 -19.85 -26.01 -17.11
N ILE A 67 -21.15 -26.29 -17.12
CA ILE A 67 -21.73 -27.60 -17.48
C ILE A 67 -21.87 -27.62 -19.00
#